data_AF-A0A943XEX9-F1
#
_entry.id   AF-A0A943XEX9-F1
#
_cell.length_a   1.000
_cell.length_b   1.000
_cell.length_c   1.000
_cell.angle_alpha   90.00
_cell.angle_beta   90.00
_cell.angle_gamma   90.00
#
_symmetry.space_group_name_H-M   'P 1'
#
loop_
_entity.id
_entity.type
_entity.pdbx_description
1 polymer ?
#
loop_
_entity_poly.entity_id
_entity_poly.type
_entity_poly.pdbx_seq_one_letter_code
_entity_poly.pdbx_strand_id
1 'polypeptide(L)'
;MTNDRFKYRIYDVANKRYVDNPEDFVPWDLPDGLIAEQCTGLTDKNGVLIFEGDIMLIRKEKMRVDWEDAMAGFILTGNAKEAPVDEYNVIGNVHICKFSLEFS
;
A
#
# COMPACT_ATOMS: atom_id res chain seq x y z
N MET A 1 10.83 -19.90 -7.52
CA MET A 1 9.90 -18.88 -6.99
C MET A 1 10.75 -17.83 -6.30
N THR A 2 10.86 -16.64 -6.87
CA THR A 2 11.50 -15.49 -6.21
C THR A 2 10.64 -15.08 -5.02
N ASN A 3 11.25 -14.97 -3.84
CA ASN A 3 10.54 -14.70 -2.60
C ASN A 3 10.37 -13.18 -2.44
N ASP A 4 9.29 -12.64 -3.00
CA ASP A 4 8.99 -11.20 -3.01
C ASP A 4 8.36 -10.69 -1.70
N ARG A 5 8.33 -11.52 -0.65
CA ARG A 5 7.67 -11.22 0.65
C ARG A 5 8.38 -10.16 1.49
N PHE A 6 9.61 -9.78 1.15
CA PHE A 6 10.37 -8.75 1.86
C PHE A 6 10.76 -7.61 0.91
N LYS A 7 9.75 -7.06 0.22
CA LYS A 7 9.89 -5.84 -0.57
C LYS A 7 9.29 -4.66 0.19
N TYR A 8 9.85 -3.50 -0.05
CA TYR A 8 9.32 -2.23 0.40
C TYR A 8 9.55 -1.20 -0.72
N ARG A 9 8.76 -0.13 -0.67
CA ARG A 9 8.96 1.06 -1.49
C ARG A 9 9.07 2.26 -0.56
N ILE A 10 9.83 3.28 -0.95
CA ILE A 10 10.04 4.46 -0.13
C ILE A 10 9.55 5.69 -0.88
N TYR A 11 8.60 6.39 -0.28
CA TYR A 11 8.07 7.63 -0.79
C TYR A 11 8.84 8.82 -0.22
N ASP A 12 9.35 9.66 -1.10
CA ASP A 12 9.98 10.94 -0.76
C ASP A 12 8.92 12.05 -0.78
N VAL A 13 8.59 12.54 0.41
CA VAL A 13 7.54 13.56 0.60
C VAL A 13 7.95 14.90 0.00
N ALA A 14 9.23 15.27 0.10
CA ALA A 14 9.74 16.55 -0.37
C ALA A 14 9.70 16.61 -1.91
N ASN A 15 10.14 15.54 -2.57
CA ASN A 15 10.19 15.45 -4.03
C ASN A 15 8.92 14.87 -4.65
N LYS A 16 7.97 14.41 -3.83
CA LYS A 16 6.67 13.83 -4.22
C LYS A 16 6.80 12.68 -5.21
N ARG A 17 7.74 11.76 -4.95
CA ARG A 17 8.02 10.60 -5.81
C ARG A 17 8.51 9.41 -5.00
N TYR A 18 8.41 8.22 -5.58
CA TYR A 18 9.15 7.07 -5.06
C TYR A 18 10.64 7.19 -5.37
N VAL A 19 11.48 6.77 -4.44
CA VAL A 19 12.92 6.64 -4.66
C VAL A 19 13.19 5.48 -5.62
N ASP A 20 14.25 5.61 -6.42
CA ASP A 20 14.56 4.64 -7.47
C ASP A 20 15.20 3.35 -6.91
N ASN A 21 16.02 3.48 -5.86
CA ASN A 21 16.72 2.37 -5.20
C ASN A 21 16.31 2.30 -3.71
N PRO A 22 15.11 1.80 -3.37
CA PRO A 22 14.69 1.69 -1.98
C PRO A 22 15.61 0.80 -1.15
N GLU A 23 16.27 -0.21 -1.76
CA GLU A 23 17.18 -1.14 -1.11
C GLU A 23 18.41 -0.51 -0.43
N ASP A 24 18.75 0.73 -0.79
CA ASP A 24 19.85 1.49 -0.18
C ASP A 24 19.48 2.01 1.23
N PHE A 25 18.23 1.87 1.64
CA PHE A 25 17.72 2.39 2.90
C PHE A 25 17.37 1.28 3.88
N VAL A 26 17.39 1.63 5.17
CA VAL A 26 16.91 0.76 6.25
C VAL A 26 15.49 1.25 6.63
N PRO A 27 14.42 0.47 6.41
CA PRO A 27 13.04 0.96 6.56
C PRO A 27 12.68 1.48 7.96
N TRP A 28 13.33 0.98 9.01
CA TRP A 28 13.11 1.38 10.40
C TRP A 28 14.05 2.51 10.87
N ASP A 29 14.93 3.00 10.01
CA ASP A 29 15.88 4.09 10.28
C ASP A 29 15.95 5.03 9.07
N LEU A 30 14.78 5.54 8.66
CA LEU A 30 14.67 6.44 7.53
C LEU A 30 14.92 7.90 7.94
N PRO A 31 15.61 8.68 7.11
CA PRO A 31 15.63 10.14 7.22
C PRO A 31 14.21 10.74 7.23
N ASP A 32 14.06 11.87 7.93
CA ASP A 32 12.82 12.64 7.95
C ASP A 32 12.32 12.96 6.53
N GLY A 33 11.02 12.79 6.31
CA GLY A 33 10.37 13.04 5.03
C GLY A 33 10.44 11.88 4.03
N LEU A 34 11.06 10.76 4.41
CA LEU A 34 10.92 9.47 3.72
C LEU A 34 9.93 8.56 4.45
N ILE A 35 9.10 7.85 3.70
CA ILE A 35 8.09 6.94 4.24
C ILE A 35 8.30 5.58 3.59
N ALA A 36 8.59 4.55 4.39
CA ALA A 36 8.60 3.17 3.93
C ALA A 36 7.18 2.60 3.93
N GLU A 37 6.83 1.88 2.86
CA GLU A 37 5.58 1.13 2.72
C GLU A 37 5.91 -0.34 2.48
N GLN A 38 5.42 -1.23 3.35
CA GLN A 38 5.72 -2.67 3.29
C GLN A 38 4.89 -3.37 2.21
N CYS A 39 5.49 -4.31 1.47
CA CYS A 39 4.75 -5.21 0.58
C CYS A 39 3.97 -6.24 1.39
N THR A 40 2.69 -6.44 1.06
CA THR A 40 1.84 -7.47 1.70
C THR A 40 2.22 -8.90 1.27
N GLY A 41 2.98 -9.03 0.19
CA GLY A 41 3.25 -10.32 -0.47
C GLY A 41 2.07 -10.86 -1.28
N LEU A 42 0.98 -10.11 -1.41
CA LEU A 42 -0.18 -10.42 -2.23
C LEU A 42 -0.18 -9.60 -3.52
N THR A 43 -0.92 -10.09 -4.52
CA THR A 43 -1.18 -9.37 -5.77
C THR A 43 -2.67 -9.15 -5.96
N ASP A 44 -3.03 -8.05 -6.62
CA ASP A 44 -4.40 -7.81 -7.07
C ASP A 44 -4.75 -8.72 -8.27
N LYS A 45 -5.97 -8.58 -8.81
CA LYS A 45 -6.45 -9.40 -9.93
C LYS A 45 -5.65 -9.25 -11.23
N ASN A 46 -4.85 -8.18 -11.37
CA ASN A 46 -4.01 -7.93 -12.54
C ASN A 46 -2.53 -8.32 -12.30
N GLY A 47 -2.22 -8.92 -11.15
CA GLY A 47 -0.85 -9.30 -10.78
C GLY A 47 -0.01 -8.14 -10.23
N VAL A 48 -0.63 -7.00 -9.88
CA VAL A 48 0.07 -5.87 -9.25
C VAL A 48 0.31 -6.19 -7.79
N LEU A 49 1.56 -6.08 -7.32
CA LEU A 49 1.89 -6.24 -5.90
C LEU A 49 1.19 -5.18 -5.06
N ILE A 50 0.64 -5.60 -3.93
CA ILE A 50 -0.08 -4.75 -2.99
C ILE A 50 0.86 -4.35 -1.86
N PHE A 51 0.95 -3.06 -1.58
CA PHE A 51 1.74 -2.46 -0.51
C PHE A 51 0.84 -1.75 0.51
N GLU A 52 1.37 -1.54 1.71
CA GLU A 52 0.83 -0.57 2.66
C GLU A 52 0.63 0.79 1.98
N GLY A 53 -0.45 1.48 2.33
CA GLY A 53 -0.83 2.76 1.73
C GLY A 53 -1.49 2.67 0.36
N ASP A 54 -1.56 1.48 -0.27
CA ASP A 54 -2.31 1.31 -1.52
C ASP A 54 -3.82 1.53 -1.31
N ILE A 55 -4.44 2.13 -2.33
CA ILE A 55 -5.88 2.31 -2.44
C ILE A 55 -6.43 1.23 -3.38
N MET A 56 -7.23 0.35 -2.80
CA MET A 56 -7.93 -0.73 -3.47
C MET A 56 -9.34 -0.28 -3.87
N LEU A 57 -9.75 -0.60 -5.09
CA LEU A 57 -11.13 -0.52 -5.52
C LEU A 57 -11.77 -1.90 -5.41
N ILE A 58 -12.81 -2.01 -4.59
CA ILE A 58 -13.53 -3.26 -4.31
C ILE A 58 -15.02 -2.96 -4.43
N ARG A 59 -15.72 -3.57 -5.40
CA ARG A 59 -17.16 -3.33 -5.64
C ARG A 59 -17.57 -1.85 -5.73
N LYS A 60 -16.68 -1.02 -6.28
CA LYS A 60 -16.79 0.46 -6.40
C LYS A 60 -16.49 1.25 -5.12
N GLU A 61 -16.21 0.59 -4.01
CA GLU A 61 -15.74 1.21 -2.78
C GLU A 61 -14.22 1.32 -2.77
N LYS A 62 -13.71 2.39 -2.17
CA LYS A 62 -12.28 2.62 -2.00
C LYS A 62 -11.86 2.20 -0.60
N MET A 63 -10.82 1.39 -0.52
CA MET A 63 -10.25 0.89 0.72
C MET A 63 -8.75 1.17 0.73
N ARG A 64 -8.19 1.49 1.89
CA ARG A 64 -6.75 1.62 2.07
C ARG A 64 -6.18 0.36 2.70
N VAL A 65 -5.00 -0.04 2.27
CA VAL A 65 -4.23 -1.11 2.90
C VAL A 65 -3.43 -0.52 4.06
N ASP A 66 -3.67 -0.99 5.28
CA ASP A 66 -2.97 -0.54 6.49
C ASP A 66 -2.39 -1.74 7.24
N TRP A 67 -1.30 -1.52 7.97
CA TRP A 67 -0.84 -2.46 8.99
C TRP A 67 -1.55 -2.20 10.32
N GLU A 68 -2.10 -3.24 10.94
CA GLU A 68 -2.76 -3.17 12.25
C GLU A 68 -1.95 -3.94 13.30
N ASP A 69 -1.32 -3.19 14.21
CA ASP A 69 -0.43 -3.73 15.24
C ASP A 69 -1.13 -4.73 16.17
N ALA A 70 -2.41 -4.49 16.51
CA ALA A 70 -3.15 -5.39 17.39
C ALA A 70 -3.40 -6.77 16.77
N MET A 71 -3.43 -6.83 15.43
CA MET A 71 -3.65 -8.07 14.67
C MET A 71 -2.35 -8.64 14.09
N ALA A 72 -1.25 -7.88 14.16
CA ALA A 72 0.01 -8.18 13.50
C ALA A 72 -0.18 -8.56 12.02
N GLY A 73 -0.98 -7.78 11.30
CA GLY A 73 -1.34 -8.08 9.92
C GLY A 73 -1.92 -6.91 9.15
N PHE A 74 -2.00 -7.09 7.83
CA PHE A 74 -2.61 -6.11 6.93
C PHE A 74 -4.12 -6.17 6.97
N ILE A 75 -4.75 -5.01 7.04
CA ILE A 75 -6.20 -4.82 7.00
C ILE A 75 -6.57 -3.90 5.83
N LEU A 76 -7.84 -3.95 5.46
CA LEU A 76 -8.45 -2.98 4.56
C LEU A 76 -9.28 -2.01 5.38
N THR A 77 -8.87 -0.74 5.44
CA THR A 77 -9.56 0.33 6.16
C THR A 77 -10.46 1.11 5.22
N GLY A 78 -11.73 1.27 5.60
CA GLY A 78 -12.75 2.00 4.84
C GLY A 78 -14.13 1.35 4.95
N ASN A 79 -15.07 1.79 4.11
CA ASN A 79 -16.47 1.37 4.14
C ASN A 79 -16.74 0.11 3.29
N ALA A 80 -15.93 -0.95 3.41
CA ALA A 80 -16.20 -2.20 2.71
C ALA A 80 -17.13 -3.12 3.48
N LYS A 81 -18.08 -3.71 2.75
CA LYS A 81 -18.66 -5.01 3.09
C LYS A 81 -17.74 -6.10 2.57
N GLU A 82 -17.67 -7.25 3.23
CA GLU A 82 -16.86 -8.40 2.83
C GLU A 82 -16.98 -8.67 1.31
N ALA A 83 -15.83 -8.84 0.65
CA ALA A 83 -15.74 -9.12 -0.78
C ALA A 83 -14.67 -10.19 -1.05
N PRO A 84 -14.85 -11.03 -2.08
CA PRO A 84 -13.86 -12.00 -2.47
C PRO A 84 -12.64 -11.30 -3.12
N VAL A 85 -11.47 -11.93 -2.98
CA VAL A 85 -10.15 -11.36 -3.33
C VAL A 85 -9.98 -11.13 -4.84
N ASP A 86 -10.73 -11.84 -5.67
CA ASP A 86 -10.71 -11.73 -7.14
C ASP A 86 -11.32 -10.40 -7.67
N GLU A 87 -11.99 -9.65 -6.80
CA GLU A 87 -12.53 -8.33 -7.14
C GLU A 87 -11.57 -7.17 -6.81
N TYR A 88 -10.39 -7.46 -6.26
CA TYR A 88 -9.45 -6.45 -5.78
C TYR A 88 -8.63 -5.83 -6.92
N ASN A 89 -8.58 -4.50 -6.95
CA ASN A 89 -7.83 -3.75 -7.95
C ASN A 89 -7.11 -2.57 -7.31
N VAL A 90 -5.79 -2.51 -7.40
CA VAL A 90 -5.03 -1.33 -6.97
C VAL A 90 -5.34 -0.17 -7.94
N ILE A 91 -5.76 0.98 -7.41
CA ILE A 91 -6.08 2.19 -8.21
C ILE A 91 -5.16 3.38 -7.91
N GLY A 92 -4.24 3.21 -6.95
CA GLY A 92 -3.25 4.21 -6.56
C GLY A 92 -2.83 3.98 -5.11
N ASN A 93 -2.28 5.01 -4.48
CA ASN A 93 -1.88 5.02 -3.07
C ASN A 93 -2.14 6.39 -2.44
N VAL A 94 -1.97 6.47 -1.12
CA VAL A 94 -2.18 7.69 -0.32
C VAL A 94 -1.33 8.89 -0.75
N HIS A 95 -0.26 8.68 -1.49
CA HIS A 95 0.69 9.73 -1.84
C HIS A 95 0.44 10.36 -3.22
N ILE A 96 0.13 9.54 -4.21
CA ILE A 96 0.08 9.94 -5.63
C ILE A 96 -1.36 9.98 -6.15
N CYS A 97 -2.30 9.29 -5.51
CA CYS A 97 -3.67 9.22 -6.00
C CYS A 97 -4.44 10.51 -5.71
N LYS A 98 -4.86 11.23 -6.75
CA LYS A 98 -5.65 12.47 -6.66
C LYS A 98 -7.12 12.27 -6.25
N PHE A 99 -7.51 11.06 -5.87
CA PHE A 99 -8.86 10.82 -5.38
C PHE A 99 -8.92 11.26 -3.92
N SER A 100 -9.67 12.32 -3.63
CA SER A 100 -10.02 12.67 -2.24
C SER A 100 -10.66 11.46 -1.58
N LEU A 101 -9.98 10.93 -0.57
CA LEU A 101 -10.56 9.95 0.33
C LEU A 101 -11.31 10.74 1.41
N GLU A 102 -12.50 11.21 1.09
CA GLU A 102 -13.46 11.60 2.13
C GLU A 102 -13.97 10.31 2.75
N PHE A 103 -13.24 9.82 3.75
CA PHE A 103 -13.73 8.77 4.63
C PHE A 103 -14.79 9.41 5.54
N SER A 104 -16.06 9.18 5.22
CA SER A 104 -17.23 9.65 5.99
C SER A 104 -17.39 8.88 7.28
#